data_AF-A0A495VXA0-F1
#
_entry.id   AF-A0A495VXA0-F1
#
_cell.length_a   1.000
_cell.length_b   1.000
_cell.length_c   1.000
_cell.angle_alpha   90.00
_cell.angle_beta   90.00
_cell.angle_gamma   90.00
#
_symmetry.space_group_name_H-M   'P 1'
#
loop_
_entity.id
_entity.type
_entity.pdbx_description
1 polymer ?
#
loop_
_entity_poly.entity_id
_entity_poly.type
_entity_poly.pdbx_seq_one_letter_code
_entity_poly.pdbx_strand_id
1 'polypeptide(L)'
;MTPLRVVLADDQDLVRAGFRVILGTEDDIEVVGEARDGLEAVAVVTRLRPDVVLMDVQMPGVDGLEATRRILGPAGADNPIRIVILTTFDREDYLFEALRAGASGFLLKNSSPEDLVESVRIVARGDALLAPEVTRRVIARFGAPAPAAPTRRPPELTDREFEVLAHLARGASNAEIAAALFLGETTVKTHVSRILAKLDLRDRTHAVVFAYEHGIVSPGRP
;
A
#
# COMPACT_ATOMS: atom_id res chain seq x y z
N MET A 1 -6.53 -22.05 12.79
CA MET A 1 -5.50 -21.35 12.01
C MET A 1 -4.77 -20.41 12.96
N THR A 2 -3.51 -20.07 12.71
CA THR A 2 -2.81 -19.06 13.52
C THR A 2 -3.41 -17.68 13.22
N PRO A 3 -3.78 -16.87 14.23
CA PRO A 3 -4.35 -15.55 13.99
C PRO A 3 -3.32 -14.59 13.38
N LEU A 4 -3.79 -13.61 12.61
CA LEU A 4 -2.99 -12.53 12.06
C LEU A 4 -2.51 -11.63 13.19
N ARG A 5 -1.20 -11.47 13.30
CA ARG A 5 -0.56 -10.70 14.37
C ARG A 5 -0.41 -9.26 13.94
N VAL A 6 -1.08 -8.35 14.62
CA VAL A 6 -1.17 -6.92 14.28
C VAL A 6 -0.47 -6.06 15.34
N VAL A 7 0.28 -5.06 14.91
CA VAL A 7 0.77 -3.97 15.77
C VAL A 7 0.06 -2.67 15.43
N LEU A 8 -0.33 -1.91 16.45
CA LEU A 8 -0.93 -0.58 16.31
C LEU A 8 0.08 0.50 16.72
N ALA A 9 0.45 1.39 15.81
CA ALA A 9 1.31 2.53 16.08
C ALA A 9 0.52 3.82 15.85
N ASP A 10 0.16 4.52 16.94
CA ASP A 10 -0.59 5.78 16.91
C ASP A 10 -0.40 6.50 18.25
N ASP A 11 -0.15 7.81 18.21
CA ASP A 11 0.09 8.63 19.41
C ASP A 11 -1.21 8.92 20.19
N GLN A 12 -2.37 8.73 19.55
CA GLN A 12 -3.68 8.93 20.17
C GLN A 12 -4.17 7.66 20.86
N ASP A 13 -4.11 7.67 22.19
CA ASP A 13 -4.54 6.54 23.03
C ASP A 13 -5.99 6.08 22.75
N LEU A 14 -6.91 7.01 22.46
CA LEU A 14 -8.30 6.69 22.15
C LEU A 14 -8.44 5.94 20.81
N VAL A 15 -7.65 6.31 19.80
CA VAL A 15 -7.68 5.68 18.47
C VAL A 15 -7.14 4.25 18.58
N ARG A 16 -5.99 4.03 19.21
CA ARG A 16 -5.47 2.67 19.43
C ARG A 16 -6.43 1.81 20.23
N ALA A 17 -7.04 2.36 21.28
CA ALA A 17 -8.01 1.63 22.08
C ALA A 17 -9.23 1.19 21.24
N GLY A 18 -9.76 2.09 20.41
CA GLY A 18 -10.86 1.79 19.48
C GLY A 18 -10.51 0.69 18.48
N PHE A 19 -9.37 0.82 17.79
CA PHE A 19 -8.91 -0.18 16.82
C PHE A 19 -8.63 -1.53 17.47
N ARG A 20 -8.04 -1.56 18.67
CA ARG A 20 -7.85 -2.80 19.41
C ARG A 20 -9.16 -3.50 19.76
N VAL A 21 -10.19 -2.74 20.16
CA VAL A 21 -11.52 -3.31 20.42
C VAL A 21 -12.11 -3.89 19.15
N ILE A 22 -12.09 -3.14 18.04
CA ILE A 22 -12.63 -3.59 16.75
C ILE A 22 -11.89 -4.84 16.24
N LEU A 23 -10.56 -4.82 16.22
CA LEU A 23 -9.79 -5.97 15.74
C LEU A 23 -9.93 -7.18 16.68
N GLY A 24 -10.09 -6.93 17.98
CA GLY A 24 -10.25 -7.98 18.99
C GLY A 24 -11.62 -8.68 18.98
N THR A 25 -12.60 -8.22 18.18
CA THR A 25 -13.84 -8.97 17.96
C THR A 25 -13.68 -10.10 16.95
N GLU A 26 -12.58 -10.12 16.20
CA GLU A 26 -12.32 -11.09 15.14
C GLU A 26 -11.43 -12.24 15.64
N ASP A 27 -11.91 -13.48 15.56
CA ASP A 27 -11.17 -14.67 16.03
C ASP A 27 -9.88 -14.95 15.23
N ASP A 28 -9.73 -14.36 14.04
CA ASP A 28 -8.58 -14.53 13.15
C ASP A 28 -7.55 -13.39 13.23
N ILE A 29 -7.73 -12.40 14.13
CA ILE A 29 -6.83 -11.25 14.28
C ILE A 29 -6.44 -11.08 15.77
N GLU A 30 -5.16 -10.88 16.03
CA GLU A 30 -4.62 -10.65 17.37
C GLU A 30 -3.75 -9.38 17.37
N VAL A 31 -4.10 -8.39 18.22
CA VAL A 31 -3.24 -7.22 18.45
C VAL A 31 -2.14 -7.61 19.44
N VAL A 32 -0.92 -7.80 18.92
CA VAL A 32 0.22 -8.32 19.70
C VAL A 32 1.08 -7.21 20.31
N GLY A 33 0.90 -5.96 19.89
CA GLY A 33 1.67 -4.83 20.41
C GLY A 33 1.10 -3.48 20.01
N GLU A 34 1.48 -2.47 20.78
CA GLU A 34 1.13 -1.07 20.58
C GLU A 34 2.39 -0.21 20.64
N ALA A 35 2.37 0.93 19.95
CA ALA A 35 3.41 1.95 19.97
C ALA A 35 2.80 3.36 19.91
N ARG A 36 3.45 4.33 20.54
CA ARG A 36 3.04 5.74 20.62
C ARG A 36 3.90 6.67 19.78
N ASP A 37 5.05 6.20 19.31
CA ASP A 37 5.92 6.91 18.38
C ASP A 37 6.61 5.97 17.40
N GLY A 38 7.26 6.53 16.38
CA GLY A 38 7.93 5.76 15.34
C GLY A 38 9.13 4.94 15.82
N LEU A 39 9.86 5.36 16.87
CA LEU A 39 10.95 4.58 17.43
C LEU A 39 10.44 3.37 18.21
N GLU A 40 9.40 3.58 19.01
CA GLU A 40 8.71 2.50 19.71
C GLU A 40 8.12 1.51 18.69
N ALA A 41 7.53 2.00 17.60
CA ALA A 41 7.00 1.16 16.54
C ALA A 41 8.10 0.27 15.93
N VAL A 42 9.27 0.84 15.59
CA VAL A 42 10.42 0.08 15.09
C VAL A 42 10.86 -0.99 16.11
N ALA A 43 10.96 -0.64 17.39
CA ALA A 43 11.40 -1.56 18.44
C ALA A 43 10.40 -2.71 18.65
N VAL A 44 9.10 -2.40 18.72
CA VAL A 44 8.00 -3.37 18.91
C VAL A 44 7.92 -4.31 17.70
N VAL A 45 7.98 -3.77 16.48
CA VAL A 45 7.92 -4.56 15.25
C VAL A 45 9.12 -5.49 15.13
N THR A 46 10.32 -5.01 15.44
CA THR A 46 11.55 -5.83 15.46
C THR A 46 11.44 -6.98 16.46
N ARG A 47 10.92 -6.71 17.66
CA ARG A 47 10.79 -7.70 18.74
C ARG A 47 9.71 -8.74 18.43
N LEU A 48 8.54 -8.29 18.00
CA LEU A 48 7.34 -9.13 17.89
C LEU A 48 7.21 -9.80 16.53
N ARG A 49 7.80 -9.24 15.48
CA ARG A 49 7.67 -9.71 14.09
C ARG A 49 6.19 -9.95 13.70
N PRO A 50 5.36 -8.90 13.70
CA PRO A 50 3.95 -9.01 13.32
C PRO A 50 3.79 -9.25 11.81
N ASP A 51 2.60 -9.69 11.42
CA ASP A 51 2.22 -9.83 10.01
C ASP A 51 1.84 -8.47 9.41
N VAL A 52 1.11 -7.65 10.17
CA VAL A 52 0.62 -6.33 9.76
C VAL A 52 0.93 -5.28 10.82
N VAL A 53 1.30 -4.08 10.39
CA VAL A 53 1.42 -2.88 11.22
C VAL A 53 0.43 -1.85 10.72
N LEU A 54 -0.45 -1.38 11.58
CA LEU A 54 -1.23 -0.18 11.34
C LEU A 54 -0.43 1.01 11.88
N MET A 55 -0.01 1.91 11.00
CA MET A 55 0.99 2.94 11.28
C MET A 55 0.40 4.32 11.03
N ASP A 56 0.19 5.11 12.08
CA ASP A 56 -0.09 6.52 11.94
C ASP A 56 1.11 7.27 11.37
N VAL A 57 0.85 8.24 10.51
CA VAL A 57 1.90 9.11 9.98
C VAL A 57 2.34 10.11 11.05
N GLN A 58 1.39 10.73 11.75
CA GLN A 58 1.64 11.88 12.61
C GLN A 58 1.95 11.48 14.04
N MET A 59 3.13 10.90 14.25
CA MET A 59 3.60 10.58 15.59
C MET A 59 4.72 11.54 16.04
N PRO A 60 4.85 11.81 17.36
CA PRO A 60 5.91 12.67 17.89
C PRO A 60 7.29 12.03 17.68
N GLY A 61 8.31 12.89 17.51
CA GLY A 61 9.69 12.44 17.33
C GLY A 61 9.92 11.84 15.94
N VAL A 62 9.95 10.51 15.86
CA VAL A 62 10.05 9.81 14.56
C VAL A 62 8.64 9.58 14.04
N ASP A 63 8.35 10.15 12.87
CA ASP A 63 7.07 9.97 12.21
C ASP A 63 6.89 8.55 11.64
N GLY A 64 5.65 8.21 11.27
CA GLY A 64 5.32 6.89 10.74
C GLY A 64 5.98 6.54 9.41
N LEU A 65 6.36 7.54 8.61
CA LEU A 65 6.98 7.34 7.30
C LEU A 65 8.46 6.97 7.43
N GLU A 66 9.17 7.67 8.29
CA GLU A 66 10.54 7.34 8.70
C GLU A 66 10.57 5.98 9.41
N ALA A 67 9.61 5.69 10.30
CA ALA A 67 9.48 4.38 10.93
C ALA A 67 9.26 3.27 9.89
N THR A 68 8.38 3.49 8.91
CA THR A 68 8.12 2.58 7.78
C THR A 68 9.41 2.30 7.00
N ARG A 69 10.18 3.34 6.66
CA ARG A 69 11.48 3.20 5.96
C ARG A 69 12.49 2.37 6.76
N ARG A 70 12.53 2.54 8.09
CA ARG A 70 13.41 1.75 8.97
C ARG A 70 13.00 0.29 9.07
N ILE A 71 11.70 0.03 9.18
CA ILE A 71 11.15 -1.34 9.27
C ILE A 71 11.34 -2.10 7.96
N LEU A 72 11.09 -1.46 6.82
CA LEU A 72 11.12 -2.10 5.49
C LEU A 72 12.48 -2.02 4.80
N GLY A 73 13.46 -1.31 5.38
CA GLY A 73 14.81 -1.20 4.86
C GLY A 73 15.60 -2.52 4.89
N PRO A 74 16.92 -2.49 4.63
CA PRO A 74 17.76 -3.69 4.49
C PRO A 74 17.69 -4.67 5.66
N ALA A 75 17.38 -4.18 6.87
CA ALA A 75 17.22 -4.99 8.07
C ALA A 75 15.91 -5.81 8.11
N GLY A 76 14.91 -5.48 7.27
CA GLY A 76 13.61 -6.14 7.18
C GLY A 76 13.46 -7.12 6.01
N ALA A 77 14.52 -7.34 5.21
CA ALA A 77 14.46 -8.13 3.98
C ALA A 77 14.05 -9.60 4.19
N ASP A 78 14.32 -10.15 5.38
CA ASP A 78 14.06 -11.56 5.71
C ASP A 78 12.62 -11.83 6.20
N ASN A 79 11.79 -10.79 6.41
CA ASN A 79 10.42 -10.95 6.88
C ASN A 79 9.46 -9.98 6.17
N PRO A 80 8.46 -10.45 5.40
CA PRO A 80 7.57 -9.59 4.63
C PRO A 80 6.51 -8.93 5.53
N ILE A 81 6.94 -8.05 6.43
CA ILE A 81 6.07 -7.21 7.26
C ILE A 81 5.27 -6.30 6.33
N ARG A 82 3.97 -6.22 6.57
CA ARG A 82 3.07 -5.36 5.80
C ARG A 82 2.68 -4.15 6.62
N ILE A 83 2.77 -2.97 6.02
CA ILE A 83 2.46 -1.72 6.72
C ILE A 83 1.26 -1.06 6.06
N VAL A 84 0.21 -0.82 6.82
CA VAL A 84 -0.96 -0.03 6.42
C VAL A 84 -0.85 1.32 7.09
N ILE A 85 -0.80 2.37 6.30
CA ILE A 85 -0.72 3.72 6.81
C ILE A 85 -2.11 4.21 7.20
N LEU A 86 -2.23 4.67 8.44
CA LEU A 86 -3.40 5.35 8.97
C LEU A 86 -3.23 6.85 8.71
N THR A 87 -4.21 7.47 8.07
CA THR A 87 -4.17 8.92 7.82
C THR A 87 -5.50 9.57 8.10
N THR A 88 -5.47 10.84 8.51
CA THR A 88 -6.64 11.70 8.48
C THR A 88 -6.84 12.22 7.05
N PHE A 89 -8.08 12.60 6.71
CA PHE A 89 -8.50 12.95 5.35
C PHE A 89 -7.79 14.16 4.71
N ASP A 90 -6.99 14.95 5.45
CA ASP A 90 -6.53 16.28 5.00
C ASP A 90 -5.07 16.37 4.47
N ARG A 91 -4.25 15.30 4.59
CA ARG A 91 -2.80 15.38 4.30
C ARG A 91 -2.37 14.48 3.15
N GLU A 92 -2.72 14.89 1.94
CA GLU A 92 -2.45 14.16 0.69
C GLU A 92 -0.96 13.94 0.39
N ASP A 93 -0.07 14.79 0.92
CA ASP A 93 1.39 14.72 0.69
C ASP A 93 2.02 13.43 1.25
N TYR A 94 1.44 12.85 2.30
CA TYR A 94 1.98 11.66 2.96
C TYR A 94 1.74 10.36 2.21
N LEU A 95 0.77 10.35 1.30
CA LEU A 95 0.42 9.17 0.53
C LEU A 95 1.58 8.72 -0.36
N PHE A 96 2.17 9.66 -1.11
CA PHE A 96 3.31 9.35 -1.99
C PHE A 96 4.57 8.98 -1.21
N GLU A 97 4.83 9.67 -0.11
CA GLU A 97 6.00 9.37 0.73
C GLU A 97 5.89 7.98 1.36
N ALA A 98 4.69 7.59 1.80
CA ALA A 98 4.40 6.25 2.30
C ALA A 98 4.55 5.17 1.21
N LEU A 99 4.06 5.45 0.01
CA LEU A 99 4.21 4.55 -1.14
C LEU A 99 5.69 4.32 -1.46
N ARG A 100 6.50 5.39 -1.52
CA ARG A 100 7.96 5.28 -1.71
C ARG A 100 8.66 4.60 -0.53
N ALA A 101 8.14 4.73 0.68
CA ALA A 101 8.64 4.04 1.86
C ALA A 101 8.31 2.53 1.85
N GLY A 102 7.48 2.07 0.93
CA GLY A 102 7.11 0.65 0.77
C GLY A 102 5.84 0.24 1.52
N ALA A 103 4.99 1.19 1.91
CA ALA A 103 3.71 0.88 2.56
C ALA A 103 2.82 0.01 1.65
N SER A 104 2.17 -1.00 2.24
CA SER A 104 1.34 -2.00 1.56
C SER A 104 -0.11 -1.54 1.35
N GLY A 105 -0.57 -0.53 2.08
CA GLY A 105 -1.95 -0.03 1.98
C GLY A 105 -2.19 1.25 2.77
N PHE A 106 -3.37 1.83 2.57
CA PHE A 106 -3.80 3.07 3.22
C PHE A 106 -5.21 2.93 3.76
N LEU A 107 -5.41 3.41 4.97
CA LEU A 107 -6.71 3.44 5.63
C LEU A 107 -6.92 4.80 6.30
N LEU A 108 -8.15 5.28 6.27
CA LEU A 108 -8.51 6.54 6.90
C LEU A 108 -8.83 6.29 8.37
N LYS A 109 -8.42 7.18 9.27
CA LYS A 109 -8.69 7.01 10.72
C LYS A 109 -10.19 6.99 11.07
N ASN A 110 -11.05 7.44 10.16
CA ASN A 110 -12.51 7.41 10.26
C ASN A 110 -13.18 6.35 9.36
N SER A 111 -12.40 5.41 8.83
CA SER A 111 -12.94 4.24 8.14
C SER A 111 -13.84 3.42 9.05
N SER A 112 -14.77 2.67 8.44
CA SER A 112 -15.67 1.79 9.19
C SER A 112 -14.89 0.66 9.88
N PRO A 113 -15.42 0.07 10.97
CA PRO A 113 -14.84 -1.12 11.58
C PRO A 113 -14.62 -2.27 10.59
N GLU A 114 -15.56 -2.45 9.66
CA GLU A 114 -15.51 -3.47 8.63
C GLU A 114 -14.35 -3.23 7.66
N ASP A 115 -14.15 -1.99 7.20
CA ASP A 115 -13.04 -1.62 6.32
C ASP A 115 -11.68 -1.84 7.00
N LEU A 116 -11.58 -1.56 8.30
CA LEU A 116 -10.36 -1.77 9.08
C LEU A 116 -9.96 -3.25 9.11
N VAL A 117 -10.92 -4.12 9.43
CA VAL A 117 -10.72 -5.57 9.49
C VAL A 117 -10.40 -6.13 8.10
N GLU A 118 -11.16 -5.73 7.09
CA GLU A 118 -10.94 -6.18 5.71
C GLU A 118 -9.55 -5.74 5.22
N SER A 119 -9.11 -4.53 5.58
CA SER A 119 -7.81 -4.01 5.18
C SER A 119 -6.65 -4.82 5.73
N VAL A 120 -6.72 -5.20 7.01
CA VAL A 120 -5.73 -6.10 7.62
C VAL A 120 -5.67 -7.43 6.86
N ARG A 121 -6.83 -8.03 6.55
CA ARG A 121 -6.91 -9.32 5.86
C ARG A 121 -6.36 -9.26 4.43
N ILE A 122 -6.71 -8.23 3.66
CA ILE A 122 -6.24 -8.04 2.27
C ILE A 122 -4.72 -7.87 2.25
N VAL A 123 -4.21 -6.96 3.10
CA VAL A 123 -2.79 -6.64 3.12
C VAL A 123 -1.95 -7.81 3.63
N ALA A 124 -2.45 -8.57 4.60
CA ALA A 124 -1.81 -9.80 5.08
C ALA A 124 -1.69 -10.86 3.97
N ARG A 125 -2.64 -10.93 3.03
CA ARG A 125 -2.58 -11.85 1.87
C ARG A 125 -1.59 -11.39 0.79
N GLY A 126 -0.99 -10.21 0.95
CA GLY A 126 -0.05 -9.61 -0.01
C GLY A 126 -0.71 -8.80 -1.12
N ASP A 127 -2.03 -8.59 -1.04
CA ASP A 127 -2.75 -7.71 -1.94
C ASP A 127 -2.58 -6.25 -1.49
N ALA A 128 -2.33 -5.36 -2.45
CA ALA A 128 -2.22 -3.93 -2.21
C ALA A 128 -3.60 -3.29 -2.06
N LEU A 129 -3.83 -2.56 -0.96
CA LEU A 129 -5.09 -1.87 -0.71
C LEU A 129 -4.92 -0.36 -0.93
N LEU A 130 -5.20 0.07 -2.16
CA LEU A 130 -5.44 1.47 -2.49
C LEU A 130 -6.94 1.65 -2.69
N ALA A 131 -7.61 2.29 -1.74
CA ALA A 131 -9.02 2.62 -1.88
C ALA A 131 -9.22 3.41 -3.20
N PRO A 132 -10.27 3.15 -4.00
CA PRO A 132 -10.49 3.81 -5.29
C PRO A 132 -10.46 5.34 -5.22
N GLU A 133 -10.90 5.91 -4.11
CA GLU A 133 -10.88 7.36 -3.83
C GLU A 133 -9.46 7.89 -3.57
N VAL A 134 -8.59 7.08 -2.96
CA VAL A 134 -7.16 7.40 -2.77
C VAL A 134 -6.45 7.36 -4.13
N THR A 135 -6.76 6.36 -4.97
CA THR A 135 -6.29 6.29 -6.36
C THR A 135 -6.75 7.49 -7.20
N ARG A 136 -8.01 7.93 -7.08
CA ARG A 136 -8.53 9.13 -7.77
C ARG A 136 -7.95 10.45 -7.27
N ARG A 137 -7.51 10.53 -6.01
CA ARG A 137 -6.89 11.73 -5.43
C ARG A 137 -5.41 11.85 -5.80
N VAL A 138 -4.69 10.72 -5.87
CA VAL A 138 -3.37 10.62 -6.53
C VAL A 138 -3.43 11.16 -7.96
N ILE A 139 -4.53 10.86 -8.66
CA ILE A 139 -4.83 11.38 -10.01
C ILE A 139 -5.05 12.92 -9.99
N ALA A 140 -5.74 13.49 -9.00
CA ALA A 140 -6.06 14.92 -9.00
C ALA A 140 -4.83 15.86 -8.82
N ARG A 141 -3.76 15.42 -8.15
CA ARG A 141 -2.62 16.29 -7.77
C ARG A 141 -1.59 16.57 -8.89
N PHE A 142 -1.62 15.82 -10.00
CA PHE A 142 -0.84 16.15 -11.23
C PHE A 142 -1.56 17.14 -12.15
N GLY A 143 -2.35 18.05 -11.60
CA GLY A 143 -2.81 19.25 -12.29
C GLY A 143 -1.66 20.22 -12.60
N ALA A 144 -0.79 19.85 -13.54
CA ALA A 144 -0.13 20.75 -14.47
C ALA A 144 0.20 19.95 -15.76
N PRO A 145 -0.23 20.39 -16.95
CA PRO A 145 0.12 19.72 -18.20
C PRO A 145 1.62 19.90 -18.46
N ALA A 146 2.43 18.89 -18.11
CA ALA A 146 3.79 18.81 -18.60
C ALA A 146 3.75 18.45 -20.10
N PRO A 147 4.56 19.10 -20.96
CA PRO A 147 4.60 18.76 -22.37
C PRO A 147 5.02 17.30 -22.54
N ALA A 148 4.27 16.56 -23.36
CA ALA A 148 4.36 15.14 -23.55
C ALA A 148 5.81 14.68 -23.82
N ALA A 149 6.47 14.09 -22.83
CA ALA A 149 7.53 13.14 -23.10
C ALA A 149 6.84 11.89 -23.68
N PRO A 150 7.35 11.29 -24.78
CA PRO A 150 6.77 10.07 -25.30
C PRO A 150 6.78 9.01 -24.20
N THR A 151 5.61 8.43 -23.91
CA THR A 151 5.46 7.26 -23.04
C THR A 151 6.41 6.17 -23.52
N ARG A 152 7.56 6.02 -22.86
CA ARG A 152 8.54 5.00 -23.21
C ARG A 152 8.19 3.74 -22.45
N ARG A 153 7.76 2.72 -23.21
CA ARG A 153 7.68 1.36 -22.71
C ARG A 153 9.05 0.97 -22.14
N PRO A 154 9.13 0.47 -20.89
CA PRO A 154 10.37 -0.08 -20.38
C PRO A 154 10.88 -1.18 -21.32
N PRO A 155 12.17 -1.21 -21.68
CA PRO A 155 12.69 -2.20 -22.63
C PRO A 155 12.52 -3.65 -22.17
N GLU A 156 12.37 -3.87 -20.87
CA GLU A 156 12.15 -5.17 -20.23
C GLU A 156 10.75 -5.73 -20.50
N LEU A 157 9.77 -4.86 -20.79
CA LEU A 157 8.37 -5.24 -20.99
C LEU A 157 8.04 -5.47 -22.46
N THR A 158 7.24 -6.50 -22.70
CA THR A 158 6.54 -6.69 -23.98
C THR A 158 5.41 -5.66 -24.14
N ASP A 159 4.90 -5.49 -25.36
CA ASP A 159 3.73 -4.62 -25.61
C ASP A 159 2.55 -4.98 -24.72
N ARG A 160 2.31 -6.29 -24.55
CA ARG A 160 1.19 -6.77 -23.75
C ARG A 160 1.37 -6.54 -22.26
N GLU A 161 2.57 -6.74 -21.73
CA GLU A 161 2.88 -6.43 -20.34
C GLU A 161 2.79 -4.92 -20.07
N PHE A 162 3.15 -4.09 -21.04
CA PHE A 162 3.03 -2.65 -20.94
C PHE A 162 1.56 -2.18 -20.90
N GLU A 163 0.68 -2.75 -21.73
CA GLU A 163 -0.75 -2.49 -21.66
C GLU A 163 -1.33 -2.86 -20.29
N VAL A 164 -0.97 -4.05 -19.77
CA VAL A 164 -1.38 -4.48 -18.43
C VAL A 164 -0.88 -3.52 -17.36
N LEU A 165 0.40 -3.12 -17.40
CA LEU A 165 0.98 -2.14 -16.47
C LEU A 165 0.24 -0.81 -16.53
N ALA A 166 -0.12 -0.34 -17.73
CA ALA A 166 -0.83 0.93 -17.89
C ALA A 166 -2.25 0.87 -17.30
N HIS A 167 -2.99 -0.24 -17.46
CA HIS A 167 -4.30 -0.38 -16.80
C HIS A 167 -4.17 -0.54 -15.29
N LEU A 168 -3.18 -1.31 -14.83
CA LEU A 168 -2.86 -1.49 -13.42
C LEU A 168 -2.54 -0.15 -12.75
N ALA A 169 -1.74 0.69 -13.40
CA ALA A 169 -1.35 2.02 -12.93
C ALA A 169 -2.52 3.02 -12.87
N ARG A 170 -3.60 2.77 -13.63
CA ARG A 170 -4.87 3.48 -13.53
C ARG A 170 -5.80 2.93 -12.43
N GLY A 171 -5.36 1.91 -11.69
CA GLY A 171 -6.12 1.30 -10.59
C GLY A 171 -7.07 0.19 -11.01
N ALA A 172 -7.07 -0.26 -12.26
CA ALA A 172 -7.99 -1.29 -12.74
C ALA A 172 -7.70 -2.66 -12.08
N SER A 173 -8.71 -3.31 -11.51
CA SER A 173 -8.67 -4.68 -10.99
C SER A 173 -8.30 -5.69 -12.08
N ASN A 174 -7.90 -6.91 -11.70
CA ASN A 174 -7.55 -7.94 -12.69
C ASN A 174 -8.74 -8.31 -13.59
N ALA A 175 -9.97 -8.25 -13.07
CA ALA A 175 -11.19 -8.46 -13.83
C ALA A 175 -11.43 -7.33 -14.85
N GLU A 176 -11.23 -6.07 -14.45
CA GLU A 176 -11.36 -4.92 -15.35
C GLU A 176 -10.27 -4.92 -16.44
N ILE A 177 -9.03 -5.27 -16.09
CA ILE A 177 -7.94 -5.46 -17.07
C ILE A 177 -8.28 -6.60 -18.03
N ALA A 178 -8.78 -7.73 -17.51
CA ALA A 178 -9.17 -8.88 -18.31
C ALA A 178 -10.27 -8.51 -19.31
N ALA A 179 -11.28 -7.76 -18.88
CA ALA A 179 -12.34 -7.25 -19.74
C ALA A 179 -11.81 -6.26 -20.79
N ALA A 180 -11.00 -5.28 -20.38
CA ALA A 180 -10.48 -4.23 -21.26
C ALA A 180 -9.53 -4.78 -22.34
N LEU A 181 -8.75 -5.80 -21.99
CA LEU A 181 -7.76 -6.41 -22.88
C LEU A 181 -8.26 -7.69 -23.55
N PHE A 182 -9.47 -8.16 -23.28
CA PHE A 182 -9.98 -9.46 -23.76
C PHE A 182 -9.07 -10.63 -23.36
N LEU A 183 -8.70 -10.70 -22.07
CA LEU A 183 -7.90 -11.76 -21.47
C LEU A 183 -8.72 -12.54 -20.42
N GLY A 184 -8.21 -13.69 -19.98
CA GLY A 184 -8.67 -14.32 -18.74
C GLY A 184 -8.00 -13.69 -17.52
N GLU A 185 -8.71 -13.63 -16.38
CA GLU A 185 -8.16 -13.07 -15.12
C GLU A 185 -6.87 -13.77 -14.67
N THR A 186 -6.78 -15.09 -14.82
CA THR A 186 -5.56 -15.87 -14.52
C THR A 186 -4.38 -15.45 -15.41
N THR A 187 -4.66 -15.09 -16.66
CA THR A 187 -3.65 -14.57 -17.59
C THR A 187 -3.17 -13.19 -17.16
N VAL A 188 -4.08 -12.32 -16.69
CA VAL A 188 -3.70 -11.02 -16.11
C VAL A 188 -2.83 -11.20 -14.87
N LYS A 189 -3.19 -12.08 -13.93
CA LYS A 189 -2.35 -12.39 -12.76
C LYS A 189 -0.94 -12.82 -13.14
N THR A 190 -0.82 -13.62 -14.20
CA THR A 190 0.47 -14.07 -14.74
C THR A 190 1.27 -12.90 -15.31
N HIS A 191 0.63 -11.99 -16.06
CA HIS A 191 1.29 -10.78 -16.58
C HIS A 191 1.74 -9.87 -15.44
N VAL A 192 0.90 -9.61 -14.43
CA VAL A 192 1.26 -8.79 -13.27
C VAL A 192 2.48 -9.37 -12.56
N SER A 193 2.49 -10.68 -12.29
CA SER A 193 3.62 -11.35 -11.65
C SER A 193 4.93 -11.21 -12.45
N ARG A 194 4.85 -11.32 -13.79
CA ARG A 194 6.01 -11.14 -14.68
C ARG A 194 6.50 -9.70 -14.73
N ILE A 195 5.59 -8.72 -14.74
CA ILE A 195 5.93 -7.29 -14.71
C ILE A 195 6.69 -6.96 -13.44
N LEU A 196 6.18 -7.40 -12.28
CA LEU A 196 6.83 -7.20 -10.99
C LEU A 196 8.24 -7.80 -10.98
N ALA A 197 8.39 -9.04 -11.45
CA ALA A 197 9.70 -9.68 -11.53
C ALA A 197 10.67 -8.98 -12.50
N LYS A 198 10.20 -8.54 -13.67
CA LYS A 198 11.03 -7.89 -14.69
C LYS A 198 11.50 -6.49 -14.31
N LEU A 199 10.68 -5.78 -13.55
CA LEU A 199 10.97 -4.41 -13.10
C LEU A 199 11.55 -4.35 -11.68
N ASP A 200 11.83 -5.51 -11.08
CA ASP A 200 12.30 -5.65 -9.69
C ASP A 200 11.40 -4.91 -8.67
N LEU A 201 10.08 -5.10 -8.82
CA LEU A 201 9.07 -4.46 -8.00
C LEU A 201 8.47 -5.44 -7.00
N ARG A 202 8.38 -5.01 -5.75
CA ARG A 202 7.92 -5.84 -4.64
C ARG A 202 6.46 -6.26 -4.76
N ASP A 203 5.60 -5.35 -5.21
CA ASP A 203 4.16 -5.58 -5.26
C ASP A 203 3.47 -4.63 -6.25
N ARG A 204 2.17 -4.84 -6.41
CA ARG A 204 1.29 -4.06 -7.28
C ARG A 204 1.37 -2.56 -7.02
N THR A 205 1.54 -2.14 -5.77
CA THR A 205 1.67 -0.73 -5.41
C THR A 205 2.92 -0.13 -6.02
N HIS A 206 4.04 -0.83 -5.92
CA HIS A 206 5.30 -0.39 -6.54
C HIS A 206 5.20 -0.32 -8.07
N ALA A 207 4.40 -1.19 -8.71
CA ALA A 207 4.10 -1.07 -10.15
C ALA A 207 3.32 0.19 -10.53
N VAL A 208 2.38 0.61 -9.68
CA VAL A 208 1.67 1.89 -9.88
C VAL A 208 2.66 3.06 -9.75
N VAL A 209 3.48 3.09 -8.70
CA VAL A 209 4.49 4.15 -8.47
C VAL A 209 5.47 4.23 -9.64
N PHE A 210 6.03 3.09 -10.03
CA PHE A 210 6.96 2.99 -11.17
C PHE A 210 6.36 3.60 -12.43
N ALA A 211 5.10 3.28 -12.75
CA ALA A 211 4.44 3.78 -13.95
C ALA A 211 4.25 5.31 -13.92
N TYR A 212 4.05 5.92 -12.75
CA TYR A 212 3.98 7.37 -12.63
C TYR A 212 5.35 8.04 -12.72
N GLU A 213 6.37 7.51 -12.04
CA GLU A 213 7.75 8.05 -12.09
C GLU A 213 8.34 8.04 -13.50
N HIS A 214 7.93 7.06 -14.31
CA HIS A 214 8.38 6.92 -15.70
C HIS A 214 7.41 7.56 -16.71
N GLY A 215 6.36 8.24 -16.25
CA GLY A 215 5.38 8.92 -17.10
C GLY A 215 4.57 8.00 -18.01
N ILE A 216 4.44 6.71 -17.68
CA ILE A 216 3.68 5.68 -18.41
C ILE A 216 2.17 5.99 -18.35
N VAL A 217 1.71 6.53 -17.22
CA VAL A 217 0.38 7.08 -17.05
C VAL A 217 0.47 8.52 -16.57
N SER A 218 -0.42 9.37 -17.07
CA SER A 218 -0.59 10.74 -16.59
C SER A 218 -2.01 10.91 -16.10
N PRO A 219 -2.22 11.63 -14.99
CA PRO A 219 -3.56 11.82 -14.49
C PRO A 219 -4.47 12.65 -15.40
N GLY A 220 -5.76 12.35 -15.38
CA GLY A 220 -6.78 13.11 -16.11
C GLY A 220 -7.03 12.68 -17.55
N ARG A 221 -6.46 11.56 -18.03
CA ARG A 221 -6.90 10.94 -19.30
C ARG A 221 -7.87 9.79 -19.03
N PRO A 222 -9.10 9.82 -19.60
CA PRO A 222 -9.95 8.63 -19.64
C PRO A 222 -9.28 7.49 -20.41
#